data_AF-A0A1F7ABI6-F1
#
_entry.id   AF-A0A1F7ABI6-F1
#
_cell.length_a   1.000
_cell.length_b   1.000
_cell.length_c   1.000
_cell.angle_alpha   90.00
_cell.angle_beta   90.00
_cell.angle_gamma   90.00
#
_symmetry.space_group_name_H-M   'P 1'
#
loop_
_entity.id
_entity.type
_entity.pdbx_description
1 polymer ?
#
loop_
_entity_poly.entity_id
_entity_poly.type
_entity_poly.pdbx_seq_one_letter_code
_entity_poly.pdbx_strand_id
1 'polypeptide(L)'
;MEPVKKVSIIRTVYLYLVTAISIVLVIIGAIGLLRIVLNEYVFDVKSWSEMELENPKNIYECTDDSLLYTYDPASGKSIKKYPNKSQTEIDAEKAKCLEEAKISRLNQAKNDLKQEIVMWLSMLIIALPLYFVHWGIIKKENKK
;
A
#
# COMPACT_ATOMS: atom_id res chain seq x y z
N MET A 1 -15.68 -51.25 20.30
CA MET A 1 -14.69 -50.26 20.76
C MET A 1 -13.97 -49.73 19.52
N GLU A 2 -14.57 -48.77 18.80
CA GLU A 2 -13.99 -48.19 17.56
C GLU A 2 -14.05 -46.63 17.48
N PRO A 3 -13.54 -45.86 18.47
CA PRO A 3 -13.35 -44.42 18.26
C PRO A 3 -11.93 -44.03 17.80
N VAL A 4 -10.93 -44.90 17.93
CA VAL A 4 -9.51 -44.49 17.83
C VAL A 4 -9.07 -44.14 16.38
N LYS A 5 -9.64 -44.79 15.36
CA LYS A 5 -9.20 -44.62 13.95
C LYS A 5 -9.72 -43.33 13.30
N LYS A 6 -10.94 -42.87 13.65
CA LYS A 6 -11.57 -41.68 13.05
C LYS A 6 -10.91 -40.36 13.47
N VAL A 7 -10.48 -40.26 14.74
CA VAL A 7 -9.80 -39.05 15.25
C VAL A 7 -8.48 -38.82 14.52
N SER A 8 -7.77 -39.90 14.16
CA SER A 8 -6.53 -39.83 13.39
C SER A 8 -6.76 -39.27 11.98
N ILE A 9 -7.79 -39.72 11.26
CA ILE A 9 -8.05 -39.28 9.88
C ILE A 9 -8.45 -37.80 9.83
N ILE A 10 -9.34 -37.37 10.73
CA ILE A 10 -9.79 -35.97 10.80
C ILE A 10 -8.60 -35.04 11.07
N ARG A 11 -7.72 -35.42 12.00
CA ARG A 11 -6.50 -34.68 12.30
C ARG A 11 -5.57 -34.59 11.09
N THR A 12 -5.33 -35.69 10.40
CA THR A 12 -4.47 -35.70 9.20
C THR A 12 -5.03 -34.78 8.12
N VAL A 13 -6.33 -34.86 7.81
CA VAL A 13 -6.98 -33.98 6.82
C VAL A 13 -6.85 -32.52 7.23
N TYR A 14 -7.08 -32.19 8.51
CA TYR A 14 -6.91 -30.83 9.03
C TYR A 14 -5.48 -30.32 8.82
N LEU A 15 -4.47 -31.11 9.19
CA LEU A 15 -3.06 -30.71 9.06
C LEU A 15 -2.69 -30.43 7.59
N TYR A 16 -3.15 -31.24 6.65
CA TYR A 16 -2.90 -31.02 5.23
C TYR A 16 -3.62 -29.77 4.69
N LEU A 17 -4.88 -29.53 5.09
CA LEU A 17 -5.61 -28.32 4.68
C LEU A 17 -4.95 -27.04 5.19
N VAL A 18 -4.59 -26.99 6.47
CA VAL A 18 -3.90 -25.82 7.04
C VAL A 18 -2.54 -25.61 6.38
N THR A 19 -1.80 -26.68 6.12
CA THR A 19 -0.51 -26.61 5.41
C THR A 19 -0.69 -26.07 3.99
N ALA A 20 -1.69 -26.56 3.24
CA ALA A 20 -1.98 -26.10 1.89
C ALA A 20 -2.32 -24.61 1.85
N ILE A 21 -3.20 -24.14 2.75
CA ILE A 21 -3.54 -22.72 2.87
C ILE A 21 -2.30 -21.89 3.23
N SER A 22 -1.49 -22.36 4.19
CA SER A 22 -0.27 -21.65 4.60
C SER A 22 0.74 -21.52 3.45
N ILE A 23 0.91 -22.58 2.65
CA ILE A 23 1.77 -22.54 1.45
C ILE A 23 1.28 -21.48 0.46
N VAL A 24 -0.03 -21.44 0.19
CA VAL A 24 -0.61 -20.44 -0.72
C VAL A 24 -0.32 -19.03 -0.23
N LEU A 25 -0.49 -18.76 1.07
CA LEU A 25 -0.18 -17.47 1.67
C LEU A 25 1.31 -17.11 1.56
N VAL A 26 2.21 -18.08 1.78
CA VAL A 26 3.66 -17.88 1.58
C VAL A 26 3.97 -17.50 0.14
N ILE A 27 3.37 -18.19 -0.84
CA ILE A 27 3.60 -17.91 -2.26
C ILE A 27 3.12 -16.51 -2.63
N ILE A 28 1.90 -16.13 -2.22
CA ILE A 28 1.35 -14.80 -2.51
C ILE A 28 2.20 -13.71 -1.86
N GLY A 29 2.57 -13.87 -0.59
CA GLY A 29 3.43 -12.91 0.12
C GLY A 29 4.82 -12.77 -0.52
N ALA A 30 5.40 -13.89 -0.97
CA ALA A 30 6.70 -13.88 -1.63
C ALA A 30 6.64 -13.19 -3.00
N ILE A 31 5.61 -13.46 -3.81
CA ILE A 31 5.40 -12.78 -5.10
C ILE A 31 5.19 -11.27 -4.90
N GLY A 32 4.42 -10.88 -3.87
CA GLY A 32 4.20 -9.49 -3.51
C GLY A 32 5.50 -8.74 -3.19
N LEU A 33 6.36 -9.32 -2.34
CA LEU A 33 7.67 -8.74 -2.04
C LEU A 33 8.60 -8.70 -3.24
N LEU A 34 8.62 -9.77 -4.06
CA LEU A 34 9.42 -9.79 -5.28
C LEU A 34 9.02 -8.66 -6.22
N ARG A 35 7.72 -8.44 -6.42
CA ARG A 35 7.22 -7.34 -7.25
C ARG A 35 7.74 -5.99 -6.76
N ILE A 36 7.70 -5.74 -5.45
CA ILE A 36 8.19 -4.48 -4.88
C ILE A 36 9.70 -4.34 -5.09
N VAL A 37 10.47 -5.38 -4.74
CA VAL A 37 11.94 -5.34 -4.88
C VAL A 37 12.36 -5.17 -6.32
N LEU A 38 11.73 -5.89 -7.27
CA LEU A 38 12.06 -5.77 -8.69
C LEU A 38 11.72 -4.37 -9.21
N ASN A 39 10.52 -3.88 -8.93
CA ASN A 39 10.08 -2.58 -9.45
C ASN A 39 10.91 -1.42 -8.88
N GLU A 40 11.20 -1.44 -7.58
CA GLU A 40 11.89 -0.34 -6.89
C GLU A 40 13.42 -0.41 -7.04
N TYR A 41 14.04 -1.58 -6.94
CA TYR A 41 15.50 -1.70 -6.89
C TYR A 41 16.15 -2.12 -8.21
N VAL A 42 15.43 -2.86 -9.06
CA VAL A 42 16.01 -3.40 -10.31
C VAL A 42 15.63 -2.54 -11.50
N PHE A 43 14.36 -2.11 -11.56
CA PHE A 43 13.81 -1.44 -12.73
C PHE A 43 13.59 0.07 -12.56
N ASP A 44 13.81 0.63 -11.35
CA ASP A 44 13.53 2.04 -11.02
C ASP A 44 12.19 2.52 -11.62
N VAL A 45 11.16 1.68 -11.52
CA VAL A 45 9.85 1.99 -12.12
C VAL A 45 9.21 3.05 -11.27
N LYS A 46 9.30 4.31 -11.73
CA LYS A 46 8.61 5.44 -11.10
C LYS A 46 7.14 5.09 -10.89
N SER A 47 6.69 5.15 -9.64
CA SER A 47 5.28 4.93 -9.33
C SER A 47 4.42 6.00 -10.03
N TRP A 48 3.15 5.72 -10.25
CA TRP A 48 2.20 6.70 -10.81
C TRP A 48 2.24 8.04 -10.06
N SER A 49 2.45 7.99 -8.75
CA SER A 49 2.58 9.18 -7.90
C SER A 49 3.84 10.01 -8.20
N GLU A 50 4.95 9.38 -8.57
CA GLU A 50 6.20 10.05 -8.95
C GLU A 50 6.13 10.63 -10.36
N MET A 51 5.48 9.93 -11.29
CA MET A 51 5.21 10.49 -12.62
C MET A 51 4.30 11.72 -12.55
N GLU A 52 3.33 11.73 -11.62
CA GLU A 52 2.46 12.89 -11.40
C GLU A 52 3.19 14.07 -10.72
N LEU A 53 4.21 13.79 -9.91
CA LEU A 53 5.11 14.79 -9.33
C LEU A 53 5.93 15.55 -10.38
N GLU A 54 6.28 14.89 -11.49
CA GLU A 54 7.00 15.51 -12.61
C GLU A 54 6.10 16.41 -13.47
N ASN A 55 4.77 16.23 -13.41
CA ASN A 55 3.81 17.04 -14.16
C ASN A 55 2.85 17.80 -13.21
N PRO A 56 3.28 18.95 -12.66
CA PRO A 56 2.52 19.69 -11.65
C PRO A 56 1.19 20.28 -12.14
N LYS A 57 0.87 20.19 -13.45
CA LYS A 57 -0.40 20.67 -14.01
C LYS A 57 -1.63 19.91 -13.47
N ASN A 58 -1.43 18.75 -12.84
CA ASN A 58 -2.50 17.94 -12.26
C ASN A 58 -2.74 18.18 -10.76
N ILE A 59 -2.01 19.13 -10.14
CA ILE A 59 -2.24 19.50 -8.73
C ILE A 59 -3.35 20.56 -8.68
N TYR A 60 -4.61 20.11 -8.79
CA TYR A 60 -5.80 20.97 -8.77
C TYR A 60 -5.88 21.91 -7.56
N GLU A 61 -5.27 21.53 -6.44
CA GLU A 61 -5.17 22.34 -5.21
C GLU A 61 -4.33 23.61 -5.37
N CYS A 62 -3.36 23.65 -6.29
CA CYS A 62 -2.48 24.80 -6.50
C CYS A 62 -2.78 25.55 -7.80
N THR A 63 -4.02 25.47 -8.29
CA THR A 63 -4.45 26.23 -9.46
C THR A 63 -4.71 27.68 -9.10
N ASP A 64 -4.67 28.57 -10.10
CA ASP A 64 -4.98 29.97 -9.87
C ASP A 64 -6.42 30.11 -9.37
N ASP A 65 -7.35 29.26 -9.80
CA ASP A 65 -8.74 29.29 -9.35
C ASP A 65 -8.87 28.89 -7.86
N SER A 66 -8.21 27.80 -7.43
CA SER A 66 -8.26 27.33 -6.04
C SER A 66 -7.54 28.23 -5.04
N LEU A 67 -6.47 28.92 -5.47
CA LEU A 67 -5.73 29.85 -4.62
C LEU A 67 -6.38 31.23 -4.55
N LEU A 68 -7.00 31.67 -5.65
CA LEU A 68 -7.52 33.03 -5.77
C LEU A 68 -8.99 33.16 -5.46
N TYR A 69 -9.78 32.10 -5.61
CA TYR A 69 -11.23 32.19 -5.45
C TYR A 69 -11.74 31.26 -4.36
N THR A 70 -12.75 31.74 -3.62
CA THR A 70 -13.51 30.94 -2.66
C THR A 70 -14.98 31.01 -3.02
N TYR A 71 -15.71 29.93 -2.80
CA TYR A 71 -17.14 29.91 -3.00
C TYR A 71 -17.84 30.66 -1.86
N ASP A 72 -18.66 31.65 -2.21
CA ASP A 72 -19.53 32.33 -1.26
C ASP A 72 -20.96 31.77 -1.36
N PRO A 73 -21.44 31.06 -0.33
CA PRO A 73 -22.77 30.46 -0.34
C PRO A 73 -23.91 31.49 -0.31
N ALA A 74 -23.65 32.74 0.11
CA ALA A 74 -24.68 33.78 0.15
C ALA A 74 -24.91 34.42 -1.23
N SER A 75 -23.85 34.59 -2.03
CA SER A 75 -23.94 35.15 -3.38
C SER A 75 -24.02 34.10 -4.50
N GLY A 76 -23.75 32.82 -4.18
CA GLY A 76 -23.75 31.72 -5.14
C GLY A 76 -22.65 31.82 -6.20
N LYS A 77 -21.57 32.56 -5.91
CA LYS A 77 -20.48 32.85 -6.87
C LYS A 77 -19.12 32.64 -6.22
N SER A 78 -18.10 32.43 -7.06
CA SER A 78 -16.70 32.45 -6.65
C SER A 78 -16.23 33.90 -6.48
N ILE A 79 -15.71 34.24 -5.31
CA ILE A 79 -15.19 35.57 -4.97
C ILE A 79 -13.69 35.51 -4.74
N LYS A 80 -12.96 36.58 -5.11
CA LYS A 80 -11.52 36.65 -4.88
C LYS A 80 -11.21 36.61 -3.38
N LYS A 81 -10.47 35.60 -2.94
CA LYS A 81 -10.01 35.41 -1.56
C LYS A 81 -9.06 36.53 -1.11
N TYR A 82 -8.24 37.04 -2.03
CA TYR A 82 -7.30 38.15 -1.80
C TYR A 82 -7.42 39.21 -2.90
N PRO A 83 -8.33 40.18 -2.80
CA PRO A 83 -8.57 41.16 -3.86
C PRO A 83 -7.40 42.14 -4.10
N ASN A 84 -6.47 42.28 -3.13
CA ASN A 84 -5.41 43.29 -3.15
C ASN A 84 -3.98 42.73 -3.34
N LYS A 85 -3.81 41.42 -3.56
CA LYS A 85 -2.47 40.84 -3.81
C LYS A 85 -2.04 41.11 -5.25
N SER A 86 -0.76 41.45 -5.43
CA SER A 86 -0.13 41.58 -6.75
C SER A 86 0.06 40.21 -7.41
N GLN A 87 0.15 40.17 -8.75
CA GLN A 87 0.39 38.93 -9.49
C GLN A 87 1.67 38.21 -9.04
N THR A 88 2.71 38.98 -8.71
CA THR A 88 3.98 38.47 -8.16
C THR A 88 3.83 37.76 -6.81
N GLU A 89 2.95 38.25 -5.93
CA GLU A 89 2.69 37.58 -4.64
C GLU A 89 1.88 36.30 -4.81
N ILE A 90 0.99 36.28 -5.81
CA ILE A 90 0.20 35.10 -6.18
C ILE A 90 1.12 34.01 -6.75
N ASP A 91 2.04 34.39 -7.64
CA ASP A 91 2.99 33.46 -8.25
C ASP A 91 3.93 32.85 -7.19
N ALA A 92 4.34 33.66 -6.19
CA ALA A 92 5.14 33.20 -5.06
C ALA A 92 4.37 32.20 -4.16
N GLU A 93 3.10 32.48 -3.87
CA GLU A 93 2.24 31.58 -3.09
C GLU A 93 1.93 30.27 -3.83
N LYS A 94 1.73 30.35 -5.15
CA LYS A 94 1.58 29.18 -6.02
C LYS A 94 2.84 28.32 -6.05
N ALA A 95 4.02 28.93 -6.17
CA ALA A 95 5.28 28.22 -6.10
C ALA A 95 5.44 27.47 -4.76
N LYS A 96 5.10 28.13 -3.66
CA LYS A 96 5.10 27.52 -2.31
C LYS A 96 4.09 26.37 -2.19
N CYS A 97 2.86 26.55 -2.66
CA CYS A 97 1.84 25.49 -2.70
C CYS A 97 2.32 24.27 -3.48
N LEU A 98 2.90 24.50 -4.67
CA LEU A 98 3.42 23.41 -5.51
C LEU A 98 4.55 22.65 -4.82
N GLU A 99 5.45 23.34 -4.10
CA GLU A 99 6.53 22.70 -3.35
C GLU A 99 5.99 21.86 -2.17
N GLU A 100 5.08 22.42 -1.38
CA GLU A 100 4.44 21.70 -0.26
C GLU A 100 3.63 20.49 -0.75
N ALA A 101 2.85 20.65 -1.83
CA ALA A 101 2.09 19.58 -2.45
C ALA A 101 3.01 18.47 -2.98
N LYS A 102 4.17 18.83 -3.55
CA LYS A 102 5.18 17.85 -3.97
C LYS A 102 5.70 17.06 -2.78
N ILE A 103 6.10 17.73 -1.70
CA ILE A 103 6.61 17.08 -0.49
C ILE A 103 5.55 16.15 0.12
N SER A 104 4.29 16.61 0.19
CA SER A 104 3.17 15.83 0.72
C SER A 104 2.93 14.56 -0.11
N ARG A 105 2.83 14.68 -1.44
CA ARG A 105 2.63 13.54 -2.35
C ARG A 105 3.78 12.55 -2.29
N LEU A 106 5.02 13.04 -2.20
CA LEU A 106 6.22 12.20 -2.09
C LEU A 106 6.22 11.43 -0.76
N ASN A 107 5.79 12.07 0.33
CA ASN A 107 5.62 11.39 1.62
C ASN A 107 4.47 10.36 1.60
N GLN A 108 3.37 10.65 0.92
CA GLN A 108 2.26 9.70 0.73
C GLN A 108 2.74 8.48 -0.06
N ALA A 109 3.39 8.67 -1.20
CA ALA A 109 3.96 7.59 -2.02
C ALA A 109 4.88 6.66 -1.21
N LYS A 110 5.78 7.26 -0.41
CA LYS A 110 6.67 6.52 0.49
C LYS A 110 5.90 5.75 1.56
N ASN A 111 4.81 6.30 2.08
CA ASN A 111 3.99 5.64 3.08
C ASN A 111 3.19 4.48 2.48
N ASP A 112 2.67 4.63 1.27
CA ASP A 112 1.96 3.58 0.55
C ASP A 112 2.90 2.39 0.29
N LEU A 113 4.12 2.65 -0.18
CA LEU A 113 5.16 1.63 -0.33
C LEU A 113 5.45 0.90 0.98
N LYS A 114 5.63 1.65 2.08
CA LYS A 114 5.86 1.05 3.41
C LYS A 114 4.71 0.15 3.82
N GLN A 115 3.46 0.60 3.62
CA GLN A 115 2.28 -0.21 3.95
C GLN A 115 2.24 -1.48 3.12
N GLU A 116 2.53 -1.41 1.83
CA GLU A 116 2.57 -2.58 0.94
C GLU A 116 3.62 -3.59 1.41
N ILE A 117 4.83 -3.14 1.74
CA ILE A 117 5.91 -3.99 2.28
C ILE A 117 5.47 -4.62 3.61
N VAL A 118 4.92 -3.83 4.54
CA VAL A 118 4.47 -4.32 5.85
C VAL A 118 3.38 -5.36 5.69
N MET A 119 2.44 -5.17 4.77
CA MET A 119 1.36 -6.13 4.50
C MET A 119 1.92 -7.48 4.04
N TRP A 120 2.79 -7.49 3.04
CA TRP A 120 3.37 -8.74 2.51
C TRP A 120 4.31 -9.41 3.52
N LEU A 121 5.11 -8.65 4.26
CA LEU A 121 5.94 -9.18 5.35
C LEU A 121 5.08 -9.81 6.44
N SER A 122 3.98 -9.16 6.84
CA SER A 122 3.07 -9.67 7.86
C SER A 122 2.46 -11.00 7.45
N MET A 123 2.08 -11.16 6.18
CA MET A 123 1.61 -12.44 5.64
C MET A 123 2.66 -13.53 5.79
N LEU A 124 3.92 -13.26 5.44
CA LEU A 124 5.00 -14.24 5.56
C LEU A 124 5.32 -14.59 7.01
N ILE A 125 5.35 -13.59 7.91
CA ILE A 125 5.63 -13.79 9.34
C ILE A 125 4.60 -14.72 9.97
N ILE A 126 3.34 -14.67 9.55
CA ILE A 126 2.28 -15.54 10.07
C ILE A 126 2.27 -16.89 9.35
N ALA A 127 2.39 -16.90 8.02
CA ALA A 127 2.23 -18.10 7.21
C ALA A 127 3.43 -19.06 7.34
N LEU A 128 4.66 -18.56 7.50
CA LEU A 128 5.85 -19.40 7.60
C LEU A 128 5.83 -20.29 8.86
N PRO A 129 5.63 -19.77 10.09
CA PRO A 129 5.54 -20.61 11.29
C PRO A 129 4.41 -21.63 11.20
N LEU A 130 3.23 -21.21 10.70
CA LEU A 130 2.09 -22.11 10.49
C LEU A 130 2.48 -23.29 9.57
N TYR A 131 3.09 -23.00 8.42
CA TYR A 131 3.58 -24.02 7.51
C TYR A 131 4.61 -24.94 8.17
N PHE A 132 5.68 -24.40 8.77
CA PHE A 132 6.76 -25.20 9.34
C PHE A 132 6.28 -26.11 10.47
N VAL A 133 5.41 -25.61 11.36
CA VAL A 133 4.86 -26.41 12.47
C VAL A 133 4.01 -27.56 11.95
N HIS A 134 3.03 -27.28 11.07
CA HIS A 134 2.11 -28.30 10.57
C HIS A 134 2.83 -29.34 9.70
N TRP A 135 3.75 -28.88 8.84
CA TRP A 135 4.59 -29.77 8.04
C TRP A 135 5.52 -30.65 8.90
N GLY A 136 6.09 -30.08 9.96
CA GLY A 136 6.91 -30.82 10.92
C GLY A 136 6.14 -31.95 11.61
N ILE A 137 4.89 -31.71 11.99
CA ILE A 137 4.00 -32.72 12.58
C ILE A 137 3.71 -33.83 11.56
N ILE A 138 3.31 -33.48 10.33
CA ILE A 138 3.04 -34.45 9.25
C ILE A 138 4.27 -35.34 9.00
N LYS A 139 5.47 -34.74 8.91
CA LYS A 139 6.71 -35.49 8.68
C LYS A 139 7.05 -36.44 9.82
N LYS A 140 6.72 -36.09 11.06
CA LYS A 140 6.93 -36.94 12.23
C LYS A 140 5.92 -38.10 12.27
N GLU A 141 4.69 -37.86 11.85
CA GLU A 141 3.63 -38.87 11.77
C GLU A 141 3.88 -39.89 10.63
N ASN A 142 4.34 -39.44 9.47
CA ASN A 142 4.66 -40.32 8.34
C ASN A 142 5.93 -41.18 8.53
N LYS A 143 6.75 -40.88 9.55
CA LYS A 143 7.96 -41.64 9.91
C LYS A 143 7.71 -42.73 10.97
N LYS A 144 6.53 -42.75 11.58
CA LYS A 144 6.10 -43.83 12.49
C LYS A 144 5.35 -44.89 11.70
#